data_AF-A0A350I137-F1
#
_entry.id   AF-A0A350I137-F1
#
_cell.length_a   1.000
_cell.length_b   1.000
_cell.length_c   1.000
_cell.angle_alpha   90.00
_cell.angle_beta   90.00
_cell.angle_gamma   90.00
#
_symmetry.space_group_name_H-M   'P 1'
#
loop_
_entity.id
_entity.type
_entity.pdbx_description
1 polymer ?
#
loop_
_entity_poly.entity_id
_entity_poly.type
_entity_poly.pdbx_seq_one_letter_code
_entity_poly.pdbx_strand_id
1 'polypeptide(L)'
;LLSSDKAYEHEGAIKFRMTREPVVIPDLVCGDVTRHLTDREEADPDFVIVRSDGKPVFHLVNVIDDLEMGITHVIRGEDHLSNTSRHIALYQALGADCPQFAHIPLILNGDGSKMSKRDLGASMTTYMEEGFVSEAVVNYLCLLGWSPKDDRQKMDLNEVIELFDLPQILRHNARFDMDKLVSLNGQYLAELSADQYRGLAIPALKKAGVCTDDFTSDYLHAAIDSTVGKFKQMSEIGDYAGFYFKKLEDMEWDLEAAGKQLIPENHALVSALRAAFVAEESFVAANIQAAFKSTAKALGVKVGALIHPLRLACTGQSNGPSLYHLVEILGKDRVLASIDQALSRMKPND
;
A
#
# COMPACT_ATOMS: atom_id res chain seq x y z
N LEU A 1 15.11 32.03 32.14
CA LEU A 1 14.99 32.96 30.99
C LEU A 1 14.66 34.39 31.44
N LEU A 2 13.49 34.65 32.04
CA LEU A 2 13.16 36.00 32.57
C LEU A 2 14.15 36.46 33.66
N SER A 3 14.41 35.59 34.64
CA SER A 3 15.35 35.86 35.74
C SER A 3 16.81 36.10 35.28
N SER A 4 17.14 35.69 34.05
CA SER A 4 18.48 35.76 33.46
C SER A 4 18.56 36.79 32.32
N ASP A 5 17.55 37.66 32.18
CA ASP A 5 17.41 38.68 31.12
C ASP A 5 17.62 38.13 29.69
N LYS A 6 17.23 36.87 29.47
CA LYS A 6 17.20 36.25 28.13
C LYS A 6 15.83 36.35 27.47
N ALA A 7 14.83 36.80 28.22
CA ALA A 7 13.48 37.05 27.75
C ALA A 7 12.88 38.24 28.52
N TYR A 8 11.84 38.86 27.97
CA TYR A 8 11.15 40.00 28.57
C TYR A 8 9.65 39.98 28.22
N GLU A 9 8.86 40.67 29.04
CA GLU A 9 7.45 40.90 28.76
C GLU A 9 7.25 42.09 27.81
N HIS A 10 6.39 41.92 26.82
CA HIS A 10 5.99 42.95 25.86
C HIS A 10 4.54 42.73 25.44
N GLU A 11 3.68 43.72 25.68
CA GLU A 11 2.25 43.68 25.35
C GLU A 11 1.53 42.41 25.87
N GLY A 12 1.88 41.99 27.09
CA GLY A 12 1.31 40.81 27.75
C GLY A 12 1.90 39.47 27.26
N ALA A 13 2.72 39.45 26.21
CA ALA A 13 3.44 38.27 25.76
C ALA A 13 4.87 38.24 26.35
N ILE A 14 5.50 37.06 26.38
CA ILE A 14 6.92 36.91 26.70
C ILE A 14 7.70 36.71 25.39
N LYS A 15 8.62 37.63 25.10
CA LYS A 15 9.55 37.54 23.96
C LYS A 15 10.94 37.09 24.41
N PHE A 16 11.56 36.22 23.61
CA PHE A 16 12.94 35.79 23.78
C PHE A 16 13.89 36.75 23.05
N ARG A 17 15.01 37.09 23.70
CA ARG A 17 16.04 37.97 23.15
C ARG A 17 16.97 37.19 22.24
N MET A 18 16.99 37.54 20.96
CA MET A 18 17.90 36.95 19.97
C MET A 18 19.16 37.81 19.80
N THR A 19 20.27 37.16 19.47
CA THR A 19 21.47 37.86 19.00
C THR A 19 21.29 38.35 17.58
N ARG A 20 22.04 39.38 17.18
CA ARG A 20 22.09 39.86 15.79
C ARG A 20 23.09 39.11 14.91
N GLU A 21 23.89 38.22 15.51
CA GLU A 21 24.86 37.41 14.78
C GLU A 21 24.19 36.26 14.02
N PRO A 22 24.70 35.88 12.83
CA PRO A 22 24.26 34.68 12.13
C PRO A 22 24.41 33.43 13.00
N VAL A 23 23.44 32.52 12.91
CA VAL A 23 23.50 31.25 13.64
C VAL A 23 23.93 30.16 12.67
N VAL A 24 25.02 29.46 13.03
CA VAL A 24 25.44 28.24 12.33
C VAL A 24 24.66 27.06 12.87
N ILE A 25 24.08 26.27 11.97
CA ILE A 25 23.35 25.03 12.25
C ILE A 25 24.22 23.87 11.74
N PRO A 26 24.94 23.16 12.63
CA PRO A 26 25.61 21.91 12.26
C PRO A 26 24.54 20.85 12.01
N ASP A 27 24.47 20.33 10.79
CA ASP A 27 23.46 19.34 10.39
C ASP A 27 24.09 18.10 9.76
N LEU A 28 23.64 16.93 10.20
CA LEU A 28 24.15 15.63 9.76
C LEU A 28 23.77 15.29 8.32
N VAL A 29 22.72 15.91 7.78
CA VAL A 29 22.29 15.72 6.38
C VAL A 29 22.64 16.95 5.57
N CYS A 30 22.31 18.15 6.06
CA CYS A 30 22.51 19.39 5.31
C CYS A 30 23.96 19.88 5.22
N GLY A 31 24.83 19.39 6.10
CA GLY A 31 26.10 20.03 6.40
C GLY A 31 25.89 21.32 7.21
N ASP A 32 26.95 22.09 7.39
CA ASP A 32 26.87 23.36 8.13
C ASP A 32 26.04 24.38 7.35
N VAL A 33 24.93 24.82 7.95
CA VAL A 33 24.03 25.82 7.38
C VAL A 33 24.13 27.11 8.19
N THR A 34 24.65 28.17 7.59
CA THR A 34 24.65 29.51 8.20
C THR A 34 23.35 30.23 7.89
N ARG A 35 22.55 30.51 8.93
CA ARG A 35 21.32 31.28 8.81
C ARG A 35 21.55 32.74 9.18
N HIS A 36 21.52 33.60 8.17
CA HIS A 36 21.48 35.04 8.34
C HIS A 36 20.08 35.49 8.78
N LEU A 37 20.00 36.68 9.38
CA LEU A 37 18.72 37.32 9.66
C LEU A 37 18.07 37.74 8.34
N THR A 38 16.74 37.60 8.26
CA THR A 38 15.96 38.24 7.19
C THR A 38 15.80 39.73 7.47
N ASP A 39 15.44 40.55 6.46
CA ASP A 39 15.18 41.99 6.63
C ASP A 39 14.24 42.30 7.81
N ARG A 40 13.22 41.44 8.01
CA ARG A 40 12.29 41.56 9.13
C ARG A 40 12.95 41.27 10.48
N GLU A 41 13.81 40.26 10.54
CA GLU A 41 14.52 39.87 11.76
C GLU A 41 15.68 40.82 12.08
N GLU A 42 16.26 41.50 11.09
CA GLU A 42 17.21 42.60 11.34
C GLU A 42 16.55 43.77 12.08
N ALA A 43 15.28 44.06 11.78
CA ALA A 43 14.50 45.07 12.49
C ALA A 43 14.09 44.61 13.90
N ASP A 44 13.50 43.41 14.01
CA ASP A 44 13.07 42.81 15.27
C ASP A 44 13.45 41.32 15.30
N PRO A 45 14.62 40.96 15.88
CA PRO A 45 15.10 39.57 15.90
C PRO A 45 14.38 38.74 16.96
N ASP A 46 13.74 39.38 17.94
CA ASP A 46 13.15 38.74 19.11
C ASP A 46 11.81 38.09 18.76
N PHE A 47 11.60 36.86 19.23
CA PHE A 47 10.37 36.12 18.94
C PHE A 47 9.60 35.77 20.22
N VAL A 48 8.27 35.69 20.09
CA VAL A 48 7.38 35.31 21.19
C VAL A 48 7.65 33.86 21.59
N ILE A 49 7.89 33.60 22.89
CA ILE A 49 7.98 32.26 23.47
C ILE A 49 6.75 31.87 24.28
N VAL A 50 6.03 32.86 24.83
CA VAL A 50 4.72 32.68 25.49
C VAL A 50 3.79 33.78 25.00
N ARG A 51 2.60 33.42 24.51
CA ARG A 51 1.61 34.37 24.02
C ARG A 51 0.94 35.14 25.16
N SER A 52 0.22 36.21 24.82
CA SER A 52 -0.54 37.01 25.79
C SER A 52 -1.68 36.28 26.49
N ASP A 53 -2.12 35.12 25.95
CA ASP A 53 -3.06 34.21 26.62
C ASP A 53 -2.36 33.23 27.60
N GLY A 54 -1.06 33.41 27.84
CA GLY A 54 -0.25 32.59 28.73
C GLY A 54 0.21 31.25 28.15
N LYS A 55 -0.15 30.92 26.89
CA LYS A 55 0.23 29.64 26.29
C LYS A 55 1.62 29.71 25.65
N PRO A 56 2.52 28.76 25.94
CA PRO A 56 3.81 28.69 25.29
C PRO A 56 3.66 28.33 23.80
N VAL A 57 4.58 28.81 22.96
CA VAL A 57 4.58 28.49 21.52
C VAL A 57 5.47 27.29 21.21
N PHE A 58 5.32 26.76 19.99
CA PHE A 58 6.06 25.61 19.45
C PHE A 58 7.56 25.62 19.78
N HIS A 59 8.27 26.74 19.55
CA HIS A 59 9.72 26.79 19.77
C HIS A 59 10.12 26.54 21.22
N LEU A 60 9.38 27.11 22.19
CA LEU A 60 9.68 26.93 23.60
C LEU A 60 9.35 25.50 24.04
N VAL A 61 8.14 25.01 23.73
CA VAL A 61 7.73 23.67 24.17
C VAL A 61 8.61 22.59 23.54
N ASN A 62 8.96 22.70 22.26
CA ASN A 62 9.80 21.70 21.60
C ASN A 62 11.19 21.60 22.24
N VAL A 63 11.85 22.74 22.52
CA VAL A 63 13.18 22.72 23.16
C VAL A 63 13.12 22.19 24.59
N ILE A 64 12.11 22.58 25.36
CA ILE A 64 11.96 22.09 26.75
C ILE A 64 11.67 20.59 26.76
N ASP A 65 10.78 20.10 25.90
CA ASP A 65 10.45 18.67 25.82
C ASP A 65 11.65 17.85 25.33
N ASP A 66 12.38 18.32 24.32
CA ASP A 66 13.59 17.65 23.84
C ASP A 66 14.65 17.52 24.96
N LEU A 67 14.80 18.55 25.80
CA LEU A 67 15.71 18.55 26.95
C LEU A 67 15.26 17.58 28.04
N GLU A 68 14.01 17.68 28.47
CA GLU A 68 13.44 16.84 29.54
C GLU A 68 13.40 15.36 29.14
N MET A 69 13.25 15.07 27.84
CA MET A 69 13.25 13.71 27.29
C MET A 69 14.66 13.20 26.93
N GLY A 70 15.70 14.03 27.04
CA GLY A 70 17.08 13.64 26.73
C GLY A 70 17.30 13.28 25.27
N ILE A 71 16.67 14.02 24.34
CA ILE A 71 16.79 13.77 22.91
C ILE A 71 18.24 14.01 22.46
N THR A 72 18.82 13.02 21.76
CA THR A 72 20.20 13.11 21.25
C THR A 72 20.26 13.52 19.78
N HIS A 73 19.25 13.14 18.99
CA HIS A 73 19.14 13.41 17.56
C HIS A 73 17.74 13.90 17.22
N VAL A 74 17.64 15.07 16.58
CA VAL A 74 16.40 15.62 16.04
C VAL A 74 16.39 15.41 14.53
N ILE A 75 15.59 14.44 14.08
CA ILE A 75 15.38 14.14 12.66
C ILE A 75 14.02 14.71 12.25
N ARG A 76 14.00 15.65 11.29
CA ARG A 76 12.76 16.31 10.83
C ARG A 76 12.87 16.82 9.40
N GLY A 77 11.74 17.18 8.79
CA GLY A 77 11.72 17.75 7.45
C GLY A 77 12.52 19.05 7.33
N GLU A 78 13.17 19.26 6.19
CA GLU A 78 13.97 20.47 5.90
C GLU A 78 13.17 21.77 5.90
N ASP A 79 11.84 21.71 5.83
CA ASP A 79 10.97 22.88 6.02
C ASP A 79 11.03 23.45 7.45
N HIS A 80 11.57 22.69 8.40
CA HIS A 80 11.86 23.14 9.76
C HIS A 80 13.31 23.56 9.99
N LEU A 81 14.18 23.52 8.97
CA LEU A 81 15.60 23.88 9.10
C LEU A 81 15.81 25.30 9.62
N SER A 82 15.01 26.25 9.12
CA SER A 82 15.10 27.65 9.53
C SER A 82 14.66 27.89 10.99
N ASN A 83 13.87 26.99 11.58
CA ASN A 83 13.47 27.06 12.99
C ASN A 83 14.63 26.66 13.92
N THR A 84 15.58 25.86 13.44
CA THR A 84 16.69 25.33 14.23
C THR A 84 17.55 26.43 14.82
N SER A 85 17.72 27.57 14.14
CA SER A 85 18.47 28.70 14.70
C SER A 85 17.85 29.24 16.00
N ARG A 86 16.52 29.29 16.07
CA ARG A 86 15.77 29.72 17.25
C ARG A 86 15.90 28.69 18.37
N HIS A 87 15.90 27.40 18.02
CA HIS A 87 16.02 26.32 18.99
C HIS A 87 17.42 26.32 19.60
N ILE A 88 18.48 26.44 18.78
CA ILE A 88 19.87 26.58 19.24
C ILE A 88 20.01 27.75 20.22
N ALA A 89 19.44 28.91 19.90
CA ALA A 89 19.49 30.06 20.79
C ALA A 89 18.79 29.81 22.13
N LEU A 90 17.67 29.07 22.14
CA LEU A 90 16.99 28.66 23.36
C LEU A 90 17.82 27.66 24.18
N TYR A 91 18.39 26.63 23.57
CA TYR A 91 19.30 25.67 24.23
C TYR A 91 20.45 26.40 24.93
N GLN A 92 21.13 27.30 24.19
CA GLN A 92 22.22 28.11 24.71
C GLN A 92 21.78 29.00 25.89
N ALA A 93 20.60 29.63 25.78
CA ALA A 93 20.07 30.47 26.86
C ALA A 93 19.65 29.68 28.11
N LEU A 94 19.34 28.40 27.95
CA LEU A 94 19.07 27.46 29.05
C LEU A 94 20.36 26.82 29.60
N GLY A 95 21.51 27.07 28.97
CA GLY A 95 22.79 26.50 29.36
C GLY A 95 22.90 25.00 29.08
N ALA A 96 22.17 24.51 28.08
CA ALA A 96 22.14 23.10 27.70
C ALA A 96 22.78 22.87 26.33
N ASP A 97 23.34 21.67 26.15
CA ASP A 97 23.87 21.24 24.86
C ASP A 97 22.75 21.00 23.85
N CYS A 98 23.00 21.32 22.58
CA CYS A 98 22.06 21.03 21.51
C CYS A 98 22.12 19.54 21.13
N PRO A 99 20.99 18.91 20.77
CA PRO A 99 21.01 17.63 20.09
C PRO A 99 21.67 17.77 18.71
N GLN A 100 22.04 16.64 18.12
CA GLN A 100 22.45 16.62 16.72
C GLN A 100 21.21 16.81 15.83
N PHE A 101 21.29 17.70 14.85
CA PHE A 101 20.20 17.94 13.91
C PHE A 101 20.43 17.18 12.60
N ALA A 102 19.36 16.63 12.03
CA ALA A 102 19.35 16.01 10.72
C ALA A 102 18.07 16.41 9.98
N HIS A 103 18.20 17.24 8.95
CA HIS A 103 17.05 17.70 8.18
C HIS A 103 16.88 16.88 6.89
N ILE A 104 15.83 16.07 6.85
CA ILE A 104 15.52 15.19 5.71
C ILE A 104 14.82 15.96 4.59
N PRO A 105 15.12 15.65 3.31
CA PRO A 105 14.54 16.36 2.18
C PRO A 105 13.01 16.16 2.10
N LEU A 106 12.34 17.06 1.39
CA LEU A 106 10.89 16.96 1.21
C LEU A 106 10.54 15.86 0.20
N ILE A 107 9.38 15.23 0.45
CA ILE A 107 8.71 14.38 -0.53
C ILE A 107 7.91 15.29 -1.47
N LEU A 108 8.10 15.11 -2.76
CA LEU A 108 7.38 15.80 -3.82
C LEU A 108 6.36 14.88 -4.47
N ASN A 109 5.29 15.47 -4.99
CA ASN A 109 4.36 14.82 -5.89
C ASN A 109 5.03 14.54 -7.25
N GLY A 110 4.39 13.72 -8.10
CA GLY A 110 4.90 13.38 -9.43
C GLY A 110 5.11 14.61 -10.35
N ASP A 111 4.33 15.67 -10.13
CA ASP A 111 4.45 16.95 -10.83
C ASP A 111 5.55 17.88 -10.28
N GLY A 112 6.22 17.48 -9.19
CA GLY A 112 7.28 18.23 -8.52
C GLY A 112 6.79 19.22 -7.46
N SER A 113 5.47 19.34 -7.23
CA SER A 113 4.94 20.14 -6.11
C SER A 113 5.24 19.48 -4.75
N LYS A 114 5.32 20.27 -3.69
CA LYS A 114 5.49 19.74 -2.32
C LYS A 114 4.27 18.90 -1.95
N MET A 115 4.51 17.66 -1.51
CA MET A 115 3.42 16.81 -1.02
C MET A 115 2.72 17.44 0.19
N SER A 116 1.40 17.42 0.16
CA SER A 116 0.50 17.97 1.15
C SER A 116 -0.41 16.89 1.73
N LYS A 117 -1.10 17.21 2.83
CA LYS A 117 -2.06 16.28 3.47
C LYS A 117 -3.24 15.86 2.59
N ARG A 118 -3.46 16.53 1.46
CA ARG A 118 -4.55 16.23 0.51
C ARG A 118 -4.10 15.27 -0.58
N ASP A 119 -2.80 15.05 -0.72
CA ASP A 119 -2.26 14.19 -1.76
C ASP A 119 -2.37 12.73 -1.34
N LEU A 120 -2.66 11.86 -2.31
CA LEU A 120 -2.97 10.45 -2.08
C LEU A 120 -1.84 9.73 -1.32
N GLY A 121 -0.58 10.00 -1.70
CA GLY A 121 0.60 9.40 -1.07
C GLY A 121 0.88 9.87 0.36
N ALA A 122 0.21 10.93 0.83
CA ALA A 122 0.37 11.42 2.21
C ALA A 122 -0.59 10.74 3.20
N SER A 123 -1.57 9.97 2.71
CA SER A 123 -2.65 9.42 3.51
C SER A 123 -2.38 7.97 3.91
N MET A 124 -2.16 7.73 5.20
CA MET A 124 -2.08 6.37 5.73
C MET A 124 -3.36 5.57 5.51
N THR A 125 -4.52 6.25 5.53
CA THR A 125 -5.83 5.65 5.29
C THR A 125 -5.88 4.99 3.92
N THR A 126 -5.30 5.60 2.89
CA THR A 126 -5.25 5.04 1.54
C THR A 126 -4.56 3.67 1.55
N TYR A 127 -3.38 3.58 2.17
CA TYR A 127 -2.62 2.33 2.22
C TYR A 127 -3.38 1.21 2.94
N MET A 128 -4.05 1.54 4.04
CA MET A 128 -4.88 0.59 4.78
C MET A 128 -6.12 0.19 3.99
N GLU A 129 -6.73 1.12 3.25
CA GLU A 129 -7.97 0.88 2.53
C GLU A 129 -7.80 0.05 1.27
N GLU A 130 -6.71 0.30 0.54
CA GLU A 130 -6.28 -0.45 -0.66
C GLU A 130 -5.59 -1.78 -0.29
N GLY A 131 -5.32 -2.02 1.00
CA GLY A 131 -4.77 -3.29 1.45
C GLY A 131 -3.31 -3.49 1.02
N PHE A 132 -2.50 -2.46 1.22
CA PHE A 132 -1.04 -2.58 1.12
C PHE A 132 -0.47 -3.42 2.26
N VAL A 133 0.60 -4.15 1.95
CA VAL A 133 1.45 -4.82 2.93
C VAL A 133 2.30 -3.76 3.63
N SER A 134 2.30 -3.76 4.97
CA SER A 134 3.03 -2.77 5.78
C SER A 134 4.50 -2.68 5.41
N GLU A 135 5.15 -3.81 5.17
CA GLU A 135 6.56 -3.95 4.85
C GLU A 135 6.87 -3.31 3.48
N ALA A 136 5.96 -3.42 2.51
CA ALA A 136 6.09 -2.75 1.22
C ALA A 136 6.04 -1.22 1.36
N VAL A 137 5.11 -0.73 2.19
CA VAL A 137 4.97 0.72 2.47
C VAL A 137 6.22 1.24 3.16
N VAL A 138 6.70 0.56 4.21
CA VAL A 138 7.90 0.98 4.94
C VAL A 138 9.13 0.96 4.04
N ASN A 139 9.38 -0.14 3.31
CA ASN A 139 10.48 -0.22 2.36
C ASN A 139 10.42 0.92 1.34
N TYR A 140 9.24 1.20 0.77
CA TYR A 140 9.09 2.26 -0.20
C TYR A 140 9.38 3.64 0.40
N LEU A 141 8.81 3.95 1.56
CA LEU A 141 9.02 5.22 2.25
C LEU A 141 10.48 5.41 2.68
N CYS A 142 11.17 4.35 3.11
CA CYS A 142 12.59 4.41 3.39
C CYS A 142 13.39 4.80 2.13
N LEU A 143 13.06 4.27 0.96
CA LEU A 143 13.74 4.64 -0.29
C LEU A 143 13.42 6.08 -0.76
N LEU A 144 12.47 6.79 -0.13
CA LEU A 144 12.22 8.21 -0.38
C LEU A 144 13.21 9.08 0.39
N GLY A 145 14.43 9.17 -0.15
CA GLY A 145 15.48 10.04 0.39
C GLY A 145 16.58 9.30 1.12
N TRP A 146 16.56 7.96 1.18
CA TRP A 146 17.67 7.13 1.62
C TRP A 146 18.00 6.08 0.57
N SER A 147 19.27 5.68 0.46
CA SER A 147 19.74 4.68 -0.50
C SER A 147 20.72 3.69 0.12
N PRO A 148 20.51 2.37 -0.08
CA PRO A 148 21.45 1.32 0.34
C PRO A 148 22.72 1.24 -0.54
N LYS A 149 22.87 2.12 -1.54
CA LYS A 149 24.00 2.22 -2.50
C LYS A 149 24.14 1.07 -3.51
N ASP A 150 23.22 0.11 -3.54
CA ASP A 150 23.25 -1.05 -4.45
C ASP A 150 22.01 -1.16 -5.36
N ASP A 151 21.28 -0.04 -5.54
CA ASP A 151 20.10 0.12 -6.39
C ASP A 151 18.93 -0.84 -6.12
N ARG A 152 18.98 -1.63 -5.03
CA ARG A 152 17.89 -2.53 -4.66
C ARG A 152 16.64 -1.74 -4.27
N GLN A 153 15.50 -2.18 -4.78
CA GLN A 153 14.21 -1.55 -4.51
C GLN A 153 13.37 -2.33 -3.50
N LYS A 154 13.59 -3.64 -3.40
CA LYS A 154 12.94 -4.52 -2.44
C LYS A 154 13.96 -5.02 -1.42
N MET A 155 13.69 -4.79 -0.14
CA MET A 155 14.60 -5.10 0.97
C MET A 155 13.82 -5.58 2.17
N ASP A 156 14.32 -6.63 2.84
CA ASP A 156 13.72 -7.05 4.11
C ASP A 156 13.79 -5.91 5.14
N LEU A 157 12.75 -5.74 5.95
CA LEU A 157 12.71 -4.65 6.92
C LEU A 157 13.83 -4.76 7.97
N ASN A 158 14.23 -5.97 8.37
CA ASN A 158 15.34 -6.14 9.29
C ASN A 158 16.66 -5.69 8.64
N GLU A 159 16.84 -5.98 7.35
CA GLU A 159 17.99 -5.50 6.59
C GLU A 159 17.99 -3.96 6.51
N VAL A 160 16.83 -3.32 6.29
CA VAL A 160 16.73 -1.85 6.32
C VAL A 160 17.15 -1.30 7.69
N ILE A 161 16.70 -1.92 8.78
CA ILE A 161 17.07 -1.52 10.15
C ILE A 161 18.59 -1.63 10.37
N GLU A 162 19.22 -2.70 9.87
CA GLU A 162 20.67 -2.90 10.00
C GLU A 162 21.49 -1.91 9.17
N LEU A 163 20.99 -1.54 7.98
CA LEU A 163 21.73 -0.69 7.04
C LEU A 163 21.52 0.80 7.25
N PHE A 164 20.40 1.22 7.85
CA PHE A 164 20.01 2.61 7.93
C PHE A 164 21.00 3.45 8.74
N ASP A 165 21.51 4.51 8.11
CA ASP A 165 22.35 5.51 8.76
C ASP A 165 22.15 6.89 8.11
N LEU A 166 22.30 7.96 8.90
CA LEU A 166 22.04 9.34 8.48
C LEU A 166 22.92 9.81 7.30
N PRO A 167 24.21 9.47 7.19
CA PRO A 167 25.04 9.86 6.05
C PRO A 167 24.59 9.28 4.70
N GLN A 168 23.65 8.32 4.69
CA GLN A 168 23.08 7.73 3.49
C GLN A 168 21.80 8.46 3.02
N ILE A 169 21.33 9.45 3.79
CA ILE A 169 20.22 10.31 3.40
C ILE A 169 20.67 11.25 2.27
N LEU A 170 19.91 11.25 1.19
CA LEU A 170 20.14 12.01 -0.03
C LEU A 170 19.75 13.48 0.19
N ARG A 171 20.52 14.40 -0.39
CA ARG A 171 20.22 15.85 -0.31
C ARG A 171 19.09 16.31 -1.23
N HIS A 172 18.78 15.54 -2.27
CA HIS A 172 17.77 15.91 -3.24
C HIS A 172 16.40 15.41 -2.81
N ASN A 173 15.37 16.17 -3.18
CA ASN A 173 13.98 15.80 -2.91
C ASN A 173 13.60 14.48 -3.60
N ALA A 174 12.89 13.63 -2.86
CA ALA A 174 12.36 12.38 -3.38
C ALA A 174 11.02 12.64 -4.05
N ARG A 175 10.79 12.04 -5.22
CA ARG A 175 9.48 12.06 -5.89
C ARG A 175 8.70 10.82 -5.50
N PHE A 176 7.48 11.03 -5.05
CA PHE A 176 6.53 9.96 -4.82
C PHE A 176 6.00 9.44 -6.16
N ASP A 177 5.95 8.13 -6.27
CA ASP A 177 5.59 7.31 -7.44
C ASP A 177 4.71 6.15 -6.94
N MET A 178 3.40 6.32 -7.12
CA MET A 178 2.42 5.33 -6.68
C MET A 178 2.56 4.01 -7.45
N ASP A 179 2.85 4.05 -8.74
CA ASP A 179 2.95 2.84 -9.56
C ASP A 179 4.12 1.97 -9.11
N LYS A 180 5.23 2.60 -8.73
CA LYS A 180 6.38 1.90 -8.13
C LYS A 180 6.00 1.25 -6.80
N LEU A 181 5.28 1.95 -5.93
CA LEU A 181 4.80 1.39 -4.66
C LEU A 181 3.83 0.23 -4.88
N VAL A 182 2.86 0.36 -5.78
CA VAL A 182 1.92 -0.71 -6.14
C VAL A 182 2.66 -1.93 -6.70
N SER A 183 3.65 -1.71 -7.57
CA SER A 183 4.50 -2.78 -8.10
C SER A 183 5.29 -3.50 -7.01
N LEU A 184 5.88 -2.75 -6.08
CA LEU A 184 6.59 -3.31 -4.93
C LEU A 184 5.64 -4.09 -4.02
N ASN A 185 4.44 -3.55 -3.75
CA ASN A 185 3.42 -4.20 -2.94
C ASN A 185 3.03 -5.56 -3.49
N GLY A 186 2.84 -5.69 -4.80
CA GLY A 186 2.55 -6.97 -5.44
C GLY A 186 3.64 -8.03 -5.22
N GLN A 187 4.91 -7.62 -5.16
CA GLN A 187 6.03 -8.54 -4.87
C GLN A 187 5.97 -9.02 -3.41
N TYR A 188 5.78 -8.10 -2.45
CA TYR A 188 5.60 -8.47 -1.05
C TYR A 188 4.41 -9.39 -0.85
N LEU A 189 3.28 -9.04 -1.47
CA LEU A 189 2.04 -9.79 -1.35
C LEU A 189 2.17 -11.23 -1.88
N ALA A 190 2.95 -11.43 -2.94
CA ALA A 190 3.23 -12.75 -3.50
C ALA A 190 4.17 -13.61 -2.65
N GLU A 191 4.93 -13.00 -1.74
CA GLU A 191 5.93 -13.66 -0.90
C GLU A 191 5.48 -13.88 0.55
N LEU A 192 4.33 -13.34 0.93
CA LEU A 192 3.74 -13.60 2.24
C LEU A 192 3.56 -15.09 2.49
N SER A 193 3.71 -15.51 3.75
CA SER A 193 3.27 -16.85 4.15
C SER A 193 1.76 -17.00 3.94
N ALA A 194 1.29 -18.24 3.77
CA ALA A 194 -0.13 -18.52 3.58
C ALA A 194 -1.00 -17.92 4.71
N ASP A 195 -0.54 -18.02 5.96
CA ASP A 195 -1.28 -17.49 7.11
C ASP A 195 -1.35 -15.95 7.10
N GLN A 196 -0.25 -15.26 6.76
CA GLN A 196 -0.26 -13.80 6.60
C GLN A 196 -1.17 -13.36 5.45
N TYR A 197 -1.06 -14.03 4.29
CA TYR A 197 -1.88 -13.70 3.12
C TYR A 197 -3.37 -13.87 3.42
N ARG A 198 -3.76 -15.00 4.04
CA ARG A 198 -5.14 -15.26 4.47
C ARG A 198 -5.62 -14.26 5.53
N GLY A 199 -4.75 -13.88 6.46
CA GLY A 199 -5.02 -12.87 7.48
C GLY A 199 -5.34 -11.49 6.90
N LEU A 200 -4.78 -11.15 5.73
CA LEU A 200 -5.13 -9.93 4.98
C LEU A 200 -6.36 -10.12 4.09
N ALA A 201 -6.48 -11.29 3.44
CA ALA A 201 -7.53 -11.60 2.48
C ALA A 201 -8.93 -11.68 3.11
N ILE A 202 -9.08 -12.34 4.26
CA ILE A 202 -10.40 -12.53 4.89
C ILE A 202 -11.05 -11.19 5.27
N PRO A 203 -10.37 -10.25 5.97
CA PRO A 203 -10.91 -8.91 6.21
C PRO A 203 -11.21 -8.13 4.93
N ALA A 204 -10.37 -8.26 3.90
CA ALA A 204 -10.57 -7.56 2.63
C ALA A 204 -11.81 -8.07 1.86
N LEU A 205 -12.03 -9.39 1.82
CA LEU A 205 -13.26 -9.98 1.28
C LEU A 205 -14.50 -9.47 2.02
N LYS A 206 -14.47 -9.46 3.35
CA LYS A 206 -15.56 -8.91 4.17
C LYS A 206 -15.83 -7.43 3.87
N LYS A 207 -14.77 -6.63 3.73
CA LYS A 207 -14.87 -5.21 3.39
C LYS A 207 -15.47 -5.00 1.99
N ALA A 208 -15.18 -5.89 1.04
CA ALA A 208 -15.78 -5.91 -0.29
C ALA A 208 -17.23 -6.42 -0.32
N GLY A 209 -17.82 -6.73 0.85
CA GLY A 209 -19.19 -7.24 0.94
C GLY A 209 -19.34 -8.72 0.59
N VAL A 210 -18.23 -9.47 0.52
CA VAL A 210 -18.25 -10.90 0.24
C VAL A 210 -18.47 -11.69 1.53
N CYS A 211 -19.56 -12.46 1.58
CA CYS A 211 -19.88 -13.33 2.72
C CYS A 211 -19.14 -14.68 2.59
N THR A 212 -18.28 -15.00 3.55
CA THR A 212 -17.52 -16.26 3.58
C THR A 212 -18.01 -17.23 4.65
N ASP A 213 -19.00 -16.85 5.45
CA ASP A 213 -19.39 -17.54 6.69
C ASP A 213 -20.01 -18.94 6.44
N ASP A 214 -20.58 -19.14 5.25
CA ASP A 214 -21.22 -20.41 4.86
C ASP A 214 -20.22 -21.47 4.34
N PHE A 215 -18.93 -21.14 4.25
CA PHE A 215 -17.91 -21.99 3.64
C PHE A 215 -16.98 -22.64 4.68
N THR A 216 -16.52 -23.85 4.39
CA THR A 216 -15.54 -24.52 5.25
C THR A 216 -14.20 -23.79 5.20
N SER A 217 -13.42 -23.89 6.27
CA SER A 217 -12.07 -23.29 6.33
C SER A 217 -11.18 -23.79 5.18
N ASP A 218 -11.25 -25.07 4.84
CA ASP A 218 -10.45 -25.65 3.76
C ASP A 218 -10.81 -25.07 2.39
N TYR A 219 -12.10 -24.91 2.10
CA TYR A 219 -12.57 -24.29 0.86
C TYR A 219 -12.15 -22.82 0.78
N LEU A 220 -12.38 -22.07 1.87
CA LEU A 220 -12.01 -20.66 1.98
C LEU A 220 -10.50 -20.46 1.76
N HIS A 221 -9.68 -21.27 2.42
CA HIS A 221 -8.23 -21.23 2.27
C HIS A 221 -7.79 -21.58 0.85
N ALA A 222 -8.32 -22.65 0.26
CA ALA A 222 -7.97 -23.04 -1.10
C ALA A 222 -8.35 -21.95 -2.14
N ALA A 223 -9.53 -21.34 -1.99
CA ALA A 223 -9.98 -20.24 -2.82
C ALA A 223 -9.04 -19.01 -2.71
N ILE A 224 -8.71 -18.60 -1.49
CA ILE A 224 -7.78 -17.48 -1.21
C ILE A 224 -6.38 -17.79 -1.75
N ASP A 225 -5.83 -18.97 -1.47
CA ASP A 225 -4.47 -19.33 -1.90
C ASP A 225 -4.36 -19.37 -3.44
N SER A 226 -5.45 -19.65 -4.15
CA SER A 226 -5.49 -19.61 -5.61
C SER A 226 -5.25 -18.21 -6.20
N THR A 227 -5.32 -17.16 -5.39
CA THR A 227 -5.16 -15.75 -5.80
C THR A 227 -3.77 -15.17 -5.55
N VAL A 228 -2.86 -15.94 -4.95
CA VAL A 228 -1.48 -15.49 -4.69
C VAL A 228 -0.79 -15.08 -6.00
N GLY A 229 -0.19 -13.89 -5.99
CA GLY A 229 0.52 -13.32 -7.14
C GLY A 229 -0.37 -12.92 -8.32
N LYS A 230 -1.69 -12.71 -8.12
CA LYS A 230 -2.63 -12.35 -9.20
C LYS A 230 -2.99 -10.86 -9.29
N PHE A 231 -2.81 -10.14 -8.20
CA PHE A 231 -3.10 -8.71 -8.09
C PHE A 231 -2.04 -8.06 -7.20
N LYS A 232 -2.02 -6.72 -7.21
CA LYS A 232 -0.96 -5.95 -6.53
C LYS A 232 -1.44 -5.33 -5.24
N GLN A 233 -2.74 -5.25 -5.00
CA GLN A 233 -3.36 -4.67 -3.81
C GLN A 233 -4.41 -5.63 -3.26
N MET A 234 -4.48 -5.80 -1.94
CA MET A 234 -5.42 -6.77 -1.35
C MET A 234 -6.88 -6.34 -1.49
N SER A 235 -7.17 -5.05 -1.71
CA SER A 235 -8.52 -4.58 -2.05
C SER A 235 -9.09 -5.21 -3.33
N GLU A 236 -8.24 -5.67 -4.26
CA GLU A 236 -8.65 -6.27 -5.53
C GLU A 236 -9.25 -7.69 -5.35
N ILE A 237 -9.08 -8.33 -4.18
CA ILE A 237 -9.48 -9.72 -3.97
C ILE A 237 -10.98 -9.96 -4.13
N GLY A 238 -11.81 -8.98 -3.70
CA GLY A 238 -13.27 -9.08 -3.81
C GLY A 238 -13.72 -9.22 -5.25
N ASP A 239 -13.20 -8.36 -6.12
CA ASP A 239 -13.51 -8.39 -7.55
C ASP A 239 -12.89 -9.61 -8.25
N TYR A 240 -11.67 -10.00 -7.85
CA TYR A 240 -10.94 -11.08 -8.50
C TYR A 240 -11.43 -12.48 -8.12
N ALA A 241 -11.89 -12.68 -6.88
CA ALA A 241 -12.17 -14.00 -6.32
C ALA A 241 -13.52 -14.10 -5.59
N GLY A 242 -14.29 -13.02 -5.49
CA GLY A 242 -15.59 -13.01 -4.85
C GLY A 242 -16.57 -14.04 -5.43
N PHE A 243 -16.40 -14.43 -6.71
CA PHE A 243 -17.21 -15.47 -7.34
C PHE A 243 -17.15 -16.82 -6.60
N TYR A 244 -16.05 -17.16 -5.92
CA TYR A 244 -15.95 -18.40 -5.14
C TYR A 244 -17.01 -18.45 -4.03
N PHE A 245 -17.44 -17.30 -3.54
CA PHE A 245 -18.31 -17.18 -2.36
C PHE A 245 -19.74 -16.74 -2.71
N LYS A 246 -20.05 -16.55 -4.00
CA LYS A 246 -21.41 -16.30 -4.47
C LYS A 246 -22.18 -17.60 -4.65
N LYS A 247 -23.48 -17.57 -4.37
CA LYS A 247 -24.40 -18.64 -4.77
C LYS A 247 -24.58 -18.61 -6.29
N LEU A 248 -24.93 -19.77 -6.87
CA LEU A 248 -25.09 -19.89 -8.32
C LEU A 248 -26.19 -18.99 -8.89
N GLU A 249 -27.28 -18.83 -8.15
CA GLU A 249 -28.41 -17.96 -8.50
C GLU A 249 -28.05 -16.46 -8.51
N ASP A 250 -27.04 -16.08 -7.73
CA ASP A 250 -26.52 -14.70 -7.64
C ASP A 250 -25.33 -14.46 -8.58
N MET A 251 -25.01 -15.43 -9.46
CA MET A 251 -23.88 -15.31 -10.39
C MET A 251 -24.23 -14.37 -11.54
N GLU A 252 -23.43 -13.31 -11.68
CA GLU A 252 -23.55 -12.34 -12.77
C GLU A 252 -22.45 -12.59 -13.80
N TRP A 253 -22.83 -12.71 -15.08
CA TRP A 253 -21.88 -12.82 -16.18
C TRP A 253 -21.61 -11.46 -16.82
N ASP A 254 -20.34 -11.16 -17.05
CA ASP A 254 -19.91 -10.05 -17.91
C ASP A 254 -20.62 -10.14 -19.27
N LEU A 255 -21.37 -9.08 -19.61
CA LEU A 255 -22.26 -9.09 -20.77
C LEU A 255 -21.50 -9.21 -22.08
N GLU A 256 -20.32 -8.58 -22.18
CA GLU A 256 -19.49 -8.62 -23.38
C GLU A 256 -18.90 -10.02 -23.58
N ALA A 257 -18.34 -10.62 -22.54
CA ALA A 257 -17.82 -11.98 -22.58
C ALA A 257 -18.95 -12.98 -22.82
N ALA A 258 -20.12 -12.80 -22.22
CA ALA A 258 -21.28 -13.65 -22.44
C ALA A 258 -21.72 -13.64 -23.90
N GLY A 259 -21.75 -12.47 -24.55
CA GLY A 259 -22.05 -12.35 -25.98
C GLY A 259 -21.03 -13.02 -26.91
N LYS A 260 -19.84 -13.37 -26.42
CA LYS A 260 -18.79 -14.05 -27.19
C LYS A 260 -18.66 -15.55 -26.84
N GLN A 261 -18.97 -15.92 -25.61
CA GLN A 261 -18.66 -17.25 -25.07
C GLN A 261 -19.90 -18.07 -24.73
N LEU A 262 -21.02 -17.44 -24.36
CA LEU A 262 -22.28 -18.12 -24.04
C LEU A 262 -23.26 -18.00 -25.22
N ILE A 263 -22.81 -18.44 -26.38
CA ILE A 263 -23.52 -18.38 -27.66
C ILE A 263 -23.88 -19.80 -28.16
N PRO A 264 -24.90 -19.96 -29.02
CA PRO A 264 -25.33 -21.27 -29.53
C PRO A 264 -24.23 -22.10 -30.16
N GLU A 265 -23.26 -21.47 -30.81
CA GLU A 265 -22.11 -22.12 -31.46
C GLU A 265 -21.23 -22.88 -30.46
N ASN A 266 -21.17 -22.42 -29.20
CA ASN A 266 -20.39 -23.07 -28.15
C ASN A 266 -21.19 -24.15 -27.41
N HIS A 267 -22.49 -24.30 -27.65
CA HIS A 267 -23.35 -25.24 -26.93
C HIS A 267 -22.84 -26.68 -27.01
N ALA A 268 -22.45 -27.14 -28.21
CA ALA A 268 -21.94 -28.49 -28.42
C ALA A 268 -20.60 -28.72 -27.68
N LEU A 269 -19.73 -27.71 -27.67
CA LEU A 269 -18.44 -27.76 -26.99
C LEU A 269 -18.61 -27.90 -25.47
N VAL A 270 -19.46 -27.05 -24.90
CA VAL A 270 -19.74 -27.02 -23.46
C VAL A 270 -20.49 -28.28 -23.01
N SER A 271 -21.42 -28.79 -23.83
CA SER A 271 -22.14 -30.04 -23.57
C SER A 271 -21.20 -31.25 -23.52
N ALA A 272 -20.25 -31.33 -24.45
CA ALA A 272 -19.27 -32.41 -24.48
C ALA A 272 -18.31 -32.35 -23.26
N LEU A 273 -17.91 -31.16 -22.84
CA LEU A 273 -17.10 -30.99 -21.63
C LEU A 273 -17.87 -31.39 -20.37
N ARG A 274 -19.15 -31.02 -20.28
CA ARG A 274 -20.04 -31.47 -19.20
C ARG A 274 -20.09 -33.00 -19.11
N ALA A 275 -20.28 -33.69 -20.24
CA ALA A 275 -20.32 -35.15 -20.28
C ALA A 275 -19.01 -35.79 -19.80
N ALA A 276 -17.87 -35.20 -20.19
CA ALA A 276 -16.56 -35.64 -19.71
C ALA A 276 -16.43 -35.48 -18.18
N PHE A 277 -16.89 -34.37 -17.61
CA PHE A 277 -16.86 -34.15 -16.17
C PHE A 277 -17.81 -35.07 -15.40
N VAL A 278 -18.98 -35.39 -15.95
CA VAL A 278 -19.88 -36.39 -15.34
C VAL A 278 -19.19 -37.74 -15.19
N ALA A 279 -18.44 -38.17 -16.22
CA ALA A 279 -17.71 -39.43 -16.23
C ALA A 279 -16.44 -39.44 -15.36
N GLU A 280 -15.96 -38.29 -14.90
CA GLU A 280 -14.75 -38.19 -14.08
C GLU A 280 -15.01 -38.57 -12.62
N GLU A 281 -14.40 -39.65 -12.14
CA GLU A 281 -14.57 -40.11 -10.75
C GLU A 281 -13.74 -39.28 -9.76
N SER A 282 -12.55 -38.82 -10.16
CA SER A 282 -11.62 -38.08 -9.31
C SER A 282 -11.43 -36.65 -9.81
N PHE A 283 -12.14 -35.71 -9.18
CA PHE A 283 -12.26 -34.32 -9.65
C PHE A 283 -11.09 -33.42 -9.22
N VAL A 284 -9.87 -33.79 -9.61
CA VAL A 284 -8.62 -33.06 -9.32
C VAL A 284 -8.06 -32.38 -10.57
N ALA A 285 -7.27 -31.31 -10.43
CA ALA A 285 -6.82 -30.47 -11.55
C ALA A 285 -6.12 -31.26 -12.67
N ALA A 286 -5.32 -32.28 -12.33
CA ALA A 286 -4.64 -33.12 -13.31
C ALA A 286 -5.62 -33.87 -14.22
N ASN A 287 -6.68 -34.45 -13.64
CA ASN A 287 -7.71 -35.19 -14.37
C ASN A 287 -8.62 -34.22 -15.14
N ILE A 288 -8.98 -33.08 -14.55
CA ILE A 288 -9.71 -32.01 -15.23
C ILE A 288 -8.95 -31.57 -16.49
N GLN A 289 -7.64 -31.33 -16.38
CA GLN A 289 -6.81 -30.97 -17.53
C GLN A 289 -6.77 -32.08 -18.59
N ALA A 290 -6.73 -33.35 -18.19
CA ALA A 290 -6.76 -34.49 -19.11
C ALA A 290 -8.12 -34.57 -19.84
N ALA A 291 -9.23 -34.38 -19.14
CA ALA A 291 -10.57 -34.32 -19.71
C ALA A 291 -10.67 -33.20 -20.77
N PHE A 292 -10.18 -32.00 -20.46
CA PHE A 292 -10.10 -30.88 -21.41
C PHE A 292 -9.34 -31.25 -22.70
N LYS A 293 -8.16 -31.86 -22.56
CA LYS A 293 -7.34 -32.28 -23.71
C LYS A 293 -8.05 -33.34 -24.56
N SER A 294 -8.65 -34.34 -23.91
CA SER A 294 -9.38 -35.42 -24.58
C SER A 294 -10.60 -34.88 -25.34
N THR A 295 -11.43 -34.07 -24.69
CA THR A 295 -12.63 -33.46 -25.29
C THR A 295 -12.27 -32.56 -26.46
N ALA A 296 -11.24 -31.71 -26.31
CA ALA A 296 -10.78 -30.85 -27.40
C ALA A 296 -10.31 -31.67 -28.62
N LYS A 297 -9.56 -32.76 -28.38
CA LYS A 297 -9.11 -33.68 -29.44
C LYS A 297 -10.28 -34.36 -30.14
N ALA A 298 -11.26 -34.86 -29.38
CA ALA A 298 -12.44 -35.55 -29.93
C ALA A 298 -13.29 -34.63 -30.82
N LEU A 299 -13.37 -33.34 -30.46
CA LEU A 299 -14.13 -32.33 -31.20
C LEU A 299 -13.32 -31.63 -32.31
N GLY A 300 -12.02 -31.93 -32.44
CA GLY A 300 -11.15 -31.28 -33.42
C GLY A 300 -10.89 -29.79 -33.15
N VAL A 301 -10.99 -29.34 -31.90
CA VAL A 301 -10.79 -27.94 -31.50
C VAL A 301 -9.54 -27.75 -30.64
N LYS A 302 -9.08 -26.49 -30.51
CA LYS A 302 -8.04 -26.14 -29.55
C LYS A 302 -8.61 -26.11 -28.13
N VAL A 303 -7.82 -26.48 -27.13
CA VAL A 303 -8.24 -26.47 -25.70
C VAL A 303 -8.77 -25.10 -25.25
N GLY A 304 -8.20 -24.01 -25.76
CA GLY A 304 -8.66 -22.64 -25.47
C GLY A 304 -10.14 -22.40 -25.78
N ALA A 305 -10.71 -23.08 -26.78
CA ALA A 305 -12.13 -22.99 -27.14
C ALA A 305 -13.05 -23.55 -26.04
N LEU A 306 -12.56 -24.44 -25.18
CA LEU A 306 -13.28 -24.96 -24.02
C LEU A 306 -13.04 -24.12 -22.76
N ILE A 307 -11.85 -23.50 -22.64
CA ILE A 307 -11.42 -22.77 -21.44
C ILE A 307 -12.30 -21.54 -21.21
N HIS A 308 -12.49 -20.70 -22.22
CA HIS A 308 -13.17 -19.42 -22.04
C HIS A 308 -14.66 -19.58 -21.71
N PRO A 309 -15.44 -20.45 -22.39
CA PRO A 309 -16.83 -20.71 -22.01
C PRO A 309 -16.96 -21.31 -20.61
N LEU A 310 -16.10 -22.28 -20.23
CA LEU A 310 -16.17 -22.86 -18.88
C LEU A 310 -15.83 -21.83 -17.81
N ARG A 311 -14.76 -21.04 -18.02
CA ARG A 311 -14.36 -19.99 -17.07
C ARG A 311 -15.53 -19.06 -16.82
N LEU A 312 -16.10 -18.50 -17.89
CA LEU A 312 -17.21 -17.58 -17.76
C LEU A 312 -18.40 -18.22 -17.05
N ALA A 313 -18.77 -19.45 -17.44
CA ALA A 313 -19.84 -20.19 -16.79
C ALA A 313 -19.65 -20.32 -15.27
N CYS A 314 -18.42 -20.61 -14.83
CA CYS A 314 -18.10 -20.84 -13.42
C CYS A 314 -17.89 -19.55 -12.61
N THR A 315 -17.38 -18.48 -13.22
CA THR A 315 -16.85 -17.33 -12.47
C THR A 315 -17.58 -16.02 -12.70
N GLY A 316 -18.42 -15.89 -13.72
CA GLY A 316 -18.91 -14.55 -14.08
C GLY A 316 -18.00 -13.80 -15.03
N GLN A 317 -16.74 -14.22 -15.17
CA GLN A 317 -15.64 -13.36 -15.64
C GLN A 317 -14.78 -14.03 -16.71
N SER A 318 -14.07 -13.21 -17.50
CA SER A 318 -13.17 -13.68 -18.56
C SER A 318 -11.75 -14.00 -18.06
N ASN A 319 -11.39 -13.51 -16.88
CA ASN A 319 -10.11 -13.71 -16.19
C ASN A 319 -10.33 -14.42 -14.84
N GLY A 320 -9.24 -14.65 -14.10
CA GLY A 320 -9.27 -15.29 -12.79
C GLY A 320 -8.14 -16.30 -12.60
N PRO A 321 -8.17 -17.08 -11.50
CA PRO A 321 -7.15 -18.08 -11.19
C PRO A 321 -6.96 -19.14 -12.28
N SER A 322 -5.92 -19.99 -12.11
CA SER A 322 -5.68 -21.14 -12.98
C SER A 322 -6.94 -21.99 -13.10
N LEU A 323 -7.47 -22.18 -14.32
CA LEU A 323 -8.82 -22.73 -14.52
C LEU A 323 -8.99 -24.12 -13.91
N TYR A 324 -7.99 -25.00 -14.06
CA TYR A 324 -8.13 -26.37 -13.59
C TYR A 324 -8.18 -26.47 -12.06
N HIS A 325 -7.34 -25.69 -11.37
CA HIS A 325 -7.37 -25.60 -9.90
C HIS A 325 -8.63 -24.89 -9.41
N LEU A 326 -9.06 -23.84 -10.13
CA LEU A 326 -10.33 -23.16 -9.84
C LEU A 326 -11.51 -24.13 -9.88
N VAL A 327 -11.59 -24.93 -10.93
CA VAL A 327 -12.67 -25.92 -11.12
C VAL A 327 -12.60 -27.01 -10.05
N GLU A 328 -11.40 -27.48 -9.69
CA GLU A 328 -11.19 -28.40 -8.57
C GLU A 328 -11.71 -27.80 -7.25
N ILE A 329 -11.36 -26.55 -6.94
CA ILE A 329 -11.79 -25.85 -5.72
C ILE A 329 -13.30 -25.71 -5.68
N LEU A 330 -13.94 -25.27 -6.78
CA LEU A 330 -15.40 -25.14 -6.86
C LEU A 330 -16.13 -26.46 -6.61
N GLY A 331 -15.49 -27.58 -6.97
CA GLY A 331 -16.05 -28.91 -6.84
C GLY A 331 -16.98 -29.29 -7.99
N LYS A 332 -17.09 -30.61 -8.23
CA LYS A 332 -17.79 -31.20 -9.37
C LYS A 332 -19.24 -30.73 -9.49
N ASP A 333 -20.00 -30.82 -8.40
CA ASP A 333 -21.45 -30.54 -8.42
C ASP A 333 -21.74 -29.08 -8.78
N ARG A 334 -21.00 -28.15 -8.19
CA ARG A 334 -21.12 -26.72 -8.49
C ARG A 334 -20.75 -26.42 -9.93
N VAL A 335 -19.65 -27.00 -10.43
CA VAL A 335 -19.19 -26.81 -11.81
C VAL A 335 -20.22 -27.34 -12.81
N LEU A 336 -20.78 -28.53 -12.57
CA LEU A 336 -21.83 -29.10 -13.43
C LEU A 336 -23.08 -28.21 -13.44
N ALA A 337 -23.50 -27.69 -12.28
CA ALA A 337 -24.63 -26.77 -12.19
C ALA A 337 -24.36 -25.44 -12.90
N SER A 338 -23.14 -24.89 -12.80
CA SER A 338 -22.72 -23.71 -13.56
C SER A 338 -22.74 -23.95 -15.08
N ILE A 339 -22.30 -25.14 -15.52
CA ILE A 339 -22.38 -25.52 -16.93
C ILE A 339 -23.83 -25.63 -17.38
N ASP A 340 -24.72 -26.21 -16.58
CA ASP A 340 -26.15 -26.34 -16.92
C ASP A 340 -26.82 -24.97 -17.05
N GLN A 341 -26.53 -24.04 -16.14
CA GLN A 341 -27.00 -22.67 -16.23
C GLN A 341 -26.50 -22.00 -17.52
N ALA A 342 -25.22 -22.16 -17.87
CA ALA A 342 -24.63 -21.61 -19.09
C ALA A 342 -25.27 -22.20 -20.36
N LEU A 343 -25.47 -23.52 -20.41
CA LEU A 343 -26.11 -24.19 -21.54
C LEU A 343 -27.55 -23.72 -21.75
N SER A 344 -28.28 -23.45 -20.67
CA SER A 344 -29.65 -22.93 -20.77
C SER A 344 -29.73 -21.58 -21.50
N ARG A 345 -28.67 -20.77 -21.40
CA ARG A 345 -28.55 -19.45 -22.06
C ARG A 345 -27.98 -19.53 -23.48
N MET A 346 -27.27 -20.61 -23.82
CA MET A 346 -26.76 -20.89 -25.16
C MET A 346 -27.83 -21.46 -26.10
N LYS A 347 -29.07 -21.64 -25.67
CA LYS A 347 -30.13 -22.10 -26.57
C LYS A 347 -30.38 -21.03 -27.64
N PRO A 348 -30.59 -21.42 -28.91
CA PRO A 348 -31.04 -20.47 -29.92
C PRO A 348 -32.35 -19.82 -29.44
N ASN A 349 -32.50 -18.51 -29.65
CA ASN A 349 -33.82 -17.89 -29.53
C ASN A 349 -34.71 -18.55 -30.57
N ASP A 350 -35.78 -19.21 -30.12
CA ASP A 350 -36.85 -19.71 -30.99
C ASP A 350 -37.51 -18.57 -31.79
#